data_AF-A0A9E5UWL9-F1
#
_entry.id   AF-A0A9E5UWL9-F1
#
_cell.length_a   1.000
_cell.length_b   1.000
_cell.length_c   1.000
_cell.angle_alpha   90.00
_cell.angle_beta   90.00
_cell.angle_gamma   90.00
#
_symmetry.space_group_name_H-M   'P 1'
#
loop_
_entity.id
_entity.type
_entity.pdbx_description
1 polymer ?
#
loop_
_entity_poly.entity_id
_entity_poly.type
_entity_poly.pdbx_seq_one_letter_code
_entity_poly.pdbx_strand_id
1 'polypeptide(L)'
;MEHAVASDSKLVPAAAASTEDRARSLMMGHHRLIKQRQQVMLSRLAAEVGLTAADASHYWNHIQGKVHPGFSATYDRSHVALS
;
A
#
# COMPACT_ATOMS: atom_id res chain seq x y z
N MET A 1 -20.67 46.24 -5.63
CA MET A 1 -21.53 45.12 -6.03
C MET A 1 -20.61 43.91 -6.15
N GLU A 2 -20.28 43.35 -4.99
CA GLU A 2 -19.49 42.12 -4.89
C GLU A 2 -20.38 40.93 -5.22
N HIS A 3 -19.87 40.02 -6.04
CA HIS A 3 -20.35 38.65 -6.07
C HIS A 3 -19.14 37.71 -5.91
N ALA A 4 -18.83 37.41 -4.65
CA ALA A 4 -18.02 36.27 -4.28
C ALA A 4 -18.86 35.00 -4.52
N VAL A 5 -18.47 34.20 -5.52
CA VAL A 5 -19.02 32.86 -5.71
C VAL A 5 -18.32 31.93 -4.72
N ALA A 6 -18.99 31.65 -3.61
CA ALA A 6 -18.58 30.62 -2.69
C ALA A 6 -18.63 29.27 -3.42
N SER A 7 -17.47 28.67 -3.67
CA SER A 7 -17.38 27.27 -4.07
C SER A 7 -17.86 26.42 -2.90
N ASP A 8 -19.10 25.95 -3.02
CA ASP A 8 -19.71 25.00 -2.10
C ASP A 8 -18.96 23.67 -2.26
N SER A 9 -17.90 23.51 -1.47
CA SER A 9 -17.10 22.29 -1.42
C SER A 9 -17.94 21.26 -0.68
N LYS A 10 -18.80 20.58 -1.46
CA LYS A 10 -19.70 19.51 -1.03
C LYS A 10 -18.99 18.59 -0.04
N LEU A 11 -19.32 18.75 1.24
CA LEU A 11 -18.93 17.82 2.30
C LEU A 11 -19.58 16.48 1.93
N VAL A 12 -18.79 15.57 1.36
CA VAL A 12 -19.24 14.19 1.14
C VAL A 12 -19.56 13.65 2.52
N PRO A 13 -20.83 13.34 2.83
CA PRO A 13 -21.15 12.72 4.10
C PRO A 13 -20.36 11.42 4.17
N ALA A 14 -19.69 11.18 5.29
CA ALA A 14 -19.17 9.88 5.66
C ALA A 14 -20.38 8.94 5.88
N ALA A 15 -21.10 8.64 4.80
CA ALA A 15 -22.07 7.58 4.74
C ALA A 15 -21.32 6.32 5.18
N ALA A 16 -21.88 5.62 6.18
CA ALA A 16 -21.38 4.36 6.68
C ALA A 16 -20.88 3.53 5.50
N ALA A 17 -19.56 3.37 5.39
CA ALA A 17 -18.93 2.69 4.26
C ALA A 17 -19.65 1.36 4.07
N SER A 18 -20.17 1.13 2.86
CA SER A 18 -20.86 -0.12 2.53
C SER A 18 -19.98 -1.32 2.90
N THR A 19 -20.59 -2.48 3.11
CA THR A 19 -19.84 -3.71 3.36
C THR A 19 -18.76 -3.95 2.31
N GLU A 20 -19.07 -3.59 1.06
CA GLU A 20 -18.19 -3.64 -0.10
C GLU A 20 -17.01 -2.66 0.01
N ASP A 21 -17.27 -1.41 0.44
CA ASP A 21 -16.21 -0.41 0.64
C ASP A 21 -15.26 -0.80 1.77
N ARG A 22 -15.82 -1.39 2.84
CA ARG A 22 -15.02 -1.90 3.95
C ARG A 22 -14.17 -3.09 3.51
N ALA A 23 -14.74 -4.03 2.76
CA ALA A 23 -14.01 -5.16 2.18
C ALA A 23 -12.87 -4.68 1.26
N ARG A 24 -13.16 -3.71 0.37
CA ARG A 24 -12.15 -3.11 -0.51
C ARG A 24 -11.03 -2.45 0.28
N SER A 25 -11.35 -1.70 1.33
CA SER A 25 -10.35 -1.06 2.20
C SER A 25 -9.43 -2.09 2.87
N LEU A 26 -10.00 -3.18 3.41
CA LEU A 26 -9.23 -4.26 4.02
C LEU A 26 -8.31 -4.95 3.01
N MET A 27 -8.82 -5.29 1.82
CA MET A 27 -8.01 -5.91 0.76
C MET A 27 -6.87 -4.99 0.31
N MET A 28 -7.15 -3.71 0.10
CA MET A 28 -6.13 -2.73 -0.28
C MET A 28 -5.10 -2.50 0.83
N GLY A 29 -5.53 -2.46 2.10
CA GLY A 29 -4.66 -2.34 3.27
C GLY A 29 -3.70 -3.53 3.39
N HIS A 30 -4.23 -4.75 3.29
CA HIS A 30 -3.43 -5.98 3.28
C HIS A 30 -2.42 -6.01 2.11
N HIS A 31 -2.86 -5.65 0.91
CA HIS A 31 -1.98 -5.57 -0.25
C HIS A 31 -0.84 -4.56 -0.06
N ARG A 32 -1.12 -3.38 0.53
CA ARG A 32 -0.08 -2.39 0.86
C ARG A 32 0.92 -2.93 1.88
N LEU A 33 0.45 -3.62 2.92
CA LEU A 33 1.29 -4.22 3.95
C LEU A 33 2.30 -5.22 3.37
N ILE A 34 1.84 -6.13 2.51
CA ILE A 34 2.73 -7.10 1.87
C ILE A 34 3.80 -6.39 1.04
N LYS A 35 3.42 -5.37 0.26
CA LYS A 35 4.38 -4.59 -0.54
C LYS A 35 5.39 -3.85 0.32
N GLN A 36 4.96 -3.21 1.41
CA GLN A 36 5.86 -2.52 2.33
C GLN A 36 6.87 -3.49 2.95
N ARG A 37 6.42 -4.68 3.38
CA ARG A 37 7.31 -5.70 3.94
C ARG A 37 8.34 -6.17 2.92
N GLN A 38 7.90 -6.44 1.69
CA GLN A 38 8.79 -6.80 0.59
C GLN A 38 9.84 -5.71 0.35
N GLN A 39 9.42 -4.44 0.29
CA GLN A 39 10.33 -3.30 0.12
C GLN A 39 11.36 -3.24 1.24
N VAL A 40 10.94 -3.36 2.50
CA VAL A 40 11.87 -3.32 3.63
C VAL A 40 12.90 -4.45 3.57
N MET A 41 12.49 -5.68 3.24
CA MET A 41 13.43 -6.81 3.13
C MET A 41 14.41 -6.64 1.96
N LEU A 42 13.93 -6.20 0.81
CA LEU A 42 14.80 -5.93 -0.34
C LEU A 42 15.76 -4.77 -0.08
N SER A 43 15.30 -3.69 0.56
CA SER A 43 16.15 -2.56 0.92
C SER A 43 17.23 -2.95 1.94
N ARG A 44 16.91 -3.81 2.90
CA ARG A 44 17.91 -4.36 3.84
C ARG A 44 18.96 -5.18 3.12
N LEU A 45 18.53 -6.11 2.27
CA LEU A 45 19.45 -6.95 1.50
C LEU A 45 20.34 -6.10 0.58
N ALA A 46 19.75 -5.10 -0.12
CA ALA A 46 20.50 -4.18 -0.96
C ALA A 46 21.61 -3.46 -0.19
N ALA A 47 21.33 -2.99 1.03
CA ALA A 47 22.33 -2.38 1.89
C ALA A 47 23.44 -3.36 2.30
N GLU A 48 23.11 -4.62 2.60
CA GLU A 48 24.10 -5.67 2.95
C GLU A 48 25.05 -6.00 1.79
N VAL A 49 24.56 -6.01 0.56
CA VAL A 49 25.39 -6.26 -0.63
C VAL A 49 26.06 -5.00 -1.18
N GLY A 50 25.95 -3.87 -0.48
CA GLY A 50 26.59 -2.60 -0.86
C GLY A 50 25.91 -1.85 -2.00
N LEU A 51 24.67 -2.21 -2.37
CA LEU A 51 23.88 -1.43 -3.33
C LEU A 51 23.38 -0.15 -2.65
N THR A 52 23.60 0.98 -3.33
CA THR A 52 23.00 2.25 -2.88
C THR A 52 21.50 2.25 -3.15
N ALA A 53 20.77 3.13 -2.45
CA ALA A 53 19.34 3.32 -2.71
C ALA A 53 19.06 3.74 -4.17
N ALA A 54 20.00 4.48 -4.79
CA ALA A 54 19.91 4.87 -6.19
C ALA A 54 20.05 3.64 -7.12
N ASP A 55 21.04 2.79 -6.87
CA ASP A 55 21.25 1.56 -7.65
C ASP A 55 20.08 0.58 -7.51
N ALA A 56 19.60 0.38 -6.28
CA ALA A 56 18.45 -0.48 -6.00
C ALA A 56 17.16 0.00 -6.70
N SER A 57 17.02 1.32 -6.90
CA SER A 57 15.86 1.91 -7.59
C SER A 57 15.79 1.53 -9.07
N HIS A 58 16.94 1.32 -9.73
CA HIS A 58 17.01 0.89 -11.12
C HIS A 58 16.52 -0.55 -11.34
N TYR A 59 16.60 -1.39 -10.31
CA TYR A 59 16.08 -2.76 -10.35
C TYR A 59 14.60 -2.85 -9.97
N TRP A 60 14.00 -1.74 -9.53
CA TRP A 60 12.59 -1.68 -9.18
C TRP A 60 11.70 -1.69 -10.44
N ASN A 61 11.54 -2.85 -11.05
CA ASN A 61 10.61 -3.04 -12.16
C ASN A 61 9.18 -3.19 -11.63
N HIS A 62 8.31 -2.26 -12.00
CA HIS A 62 6.87 -2.29 -11.75
C HIS A 62 6.22 -3.35 -12.64
N ILE A 63 6.53 -4.63 -12.45
CA ILE A 63 5.89 -5.70 -13.22
C ILE A 63 4.46 -5.86 -12.69
N GLN A 64 3.57 -5.04 -13.25
CA GLN A 64 2.12 -5.16 -13.25
C GLN A 64 1.38 -4.96 -11.92
N GLY A 65 2.00 -4.38 -10.89
CA GLY A 65 1.32 -3.96 -9.66
C GLY A 65 0.69 -5.10 -8.84
N LYS A 66 0.86 -6.36 -9.26
CA LYS A 66 0.37 -7.55 -8.57
C LYS A 66 1.48 -8.09 -7.69
N VAL A 67 1.14 -8.33 -6.42
CA VAL A 67 2.01 -9.10 -5.51
C VAL A 67 2.06 -10.53 -6.06
N HIS A 68 3.25 -11.10 -6.17
CA HIS A 68 3.40 -12.50 -6.59
C HIS A 68 2.60 -13.42 -5.63
N PRO A 69 1.82 -14.39 -6.11
CA PRO A 69 0.92 -15.19 -5.26
C PRO A 69 1.62 -15.87 -4.08
N GLY A 70 2.85 -16.34 -4.28
CA GLY A 70 3.66 -16.93 -3.20
C GLY A 70 3.97 -15.97 -2.04
N PHE A 71 4.03 -14.66 -2.30
CA PHE A 71 4.30 -13.63 -1.29
C PHE A 71 3.08 -13.35 -0.40
N SER A 72 1.87 -13.57 -0.90
CA SER A 72 0.67 -13.51 -0.05
C SER A 72 0.69 -14.59 1.04
N ALA A 73 1.35 -15.73 0.80
CA ALA A 73 1.46 -16.80 1.77
C ALA A 73 2.66 -16.62 2.73
N THR A 74 3.78 -16.05 2.26
CA THR A 74 5.03 -15.97 3.04
C THR A 74 5.29 -14.62 3.69
N TYR A 75 4.76 -13.53 3.15
CA TYR A 75 4.98 -12.17 3.66
C TYR A 75 3.78 -11.58 4.38
N ASP A 76 2.64 -12.27 4.38
CA ASP A 76 1.54 -11.95 5.28
C ASP A 76 1.97 -12.08 6.76
N ARG A 77 1.20 -11.47 7.66
CA ARG A 77 1.39 -11.64 9.09
C ARG A 77 1.27 -13.12 9.44
N SER A 78 2.20 -13.63 10.25
CA SER A 78 2.04 -14.97 10.83
C SER A 78 0.73 -15.00 11.61
N HIS A 79 -0.05 -16.08 11.46
CA HIS A 79 -1.30 -16.28 12.20
C HIS A 79 -1.06 -16.32 13.73
N VAL A 80 0.18 -16.49 14.16
CA VAL A 80 0.61 -16.48 15.56
C VAL A 80 0.49 -15.09 16.20
N ALA A 81 0.51 -14.00 15.43
CA ALA A 81 0.41 -12.63 15.96
C ALA A 81 -1.06 -12.15 16.15
N LEU A 82 -2.04 -13.04 16.03
CA LEU A 82 -3.47 -12.78 16.25
C LEU A 82 -3.95 -13.36 17.59
N SER A 83 -3.11 -13.34 18.63
CA SER A 83 -3.48 -13.63 20.02
C SER A 83 -3.64 -12.35 20.82
#